data_AF-A0A7K1DVY4-F1
#
_entry.id   AF-A0A7K1DVY4-F1
#
_cell.length_a   1.000
_cell.length_b   1.000
_cell.length_c   1.000
_cell.angle_alpha   90.00
_cell.angle_beta   90.00
_cell.angle_gamma   90.00
#
_symmetry.space_group_name_H-M   'P 1'
#
loop_
_entity.id
_entity.type
_entity.pdbx_description
1 polymer ?
#
loop_
_entity_poly.entity_id
_entity_poly.type
_entity_poly.pdbx_seq_one_letter_code
_entity_poly.pdbx_strand_id
1 'polypeptide(L)'
;MNSLTWWLWSISLSIATLRTNNNWLMLLAILIFVIVVFKRRNLQAPLNAFALSIQLAVVALIIRLFFGTIIGTPLPGTVLISLPQLPMPDWLVGIRIGGDITSERIGSVLTESLKFSLILISFGAATCLSSPIEIIKAISSRLYFFAITLLIATSVLPQIVFSYKRVIAARRMRGMHKLNIFNFRTIITPVLEESLERAIDLSSAMESRGFGYHKKPTRYRPEKFSQSDLIVTIICGYLIIFIPTLLVSNGWLFTCCLFIVFSAAPLMLTEQRVANT
;
A
#
# COMPACT_ATOMS: atom_id res chain seq x y z
N MET A 1 -12.54 -8.63 -10.07
CA MET A 1 -11.91 -7.40 -10.58
C MET A 1 -10.44 -7.69 -10.75
N ASN A 2 -9.81 -7.05 -11.72
CA ASN A 2 -8.38 -7.15 -11.94
C ASN A 2 -7.61 -6.46 -10.81
N SER A 3 -6.42 -6.98 -10.48
CA SER A 3 -5.54 -6.40 -9.45
C SER A 3 -5.19 -4.92 -9.71
N LEU A 4 -5.00 -4.50 -10.98
CA LEU A 4 -4.77 -3.09 -11.31
C LEU A 4 -5.95 -2.19 -10.94
N THR A 5 -7.19 -2.68 -11.09
CA THR A 5 -8.39 -1.91 -10.77
C THR A 5 -8.47 -1.58 -9.28
N TRP A 6 -8.07 -2.52 -8.41
CA TRP A 6 -8.03 -2.29 -6.97
C TRP A 6 -7.01 -1.23 -6.58
N TRP A 7 -5.83 -1.26 -7.20
CA TRP A 7 -4.81 -0.22 -7.01
C TRP A 7 -5.28 1.15 -7.48
N LEU A 8 -5.85 1.23 -8.67
CA LEU A 8 -6.41 2.48 -9.20
C LEU A 8 -7.52 3.01 -8.29
N TRP A 9 -8.40 2.14 -7.81
CA TRP A 9 -9.47 2.51 -6.88
C TRP A 9 -8.93 3.05 -5.56
N SER A 10 -7.97 2.36 -4.92
CA SER A 10 -7.40 2.80 -3.66
C SER A 10 -6.65 4.13 -3.79
N ILE A 11 -5.81 4.28 -4.82
CA ILE A 11 -5.07 5.52 -5.10
C ILE A 11 -6.05 6.66 -5.39
N SER A 12 -7.05 6.41 -6.24
CA SER A 12 -8.04 7.41 -6.62
C SER A 12 -8.84 7.90 -5.41
N LEU A 13 -9.27 6.99 -4.53
CA LEU A 13 -10.01 7.33 -3.32
C LEU A 13 -9.16 8.19 -2.38
N SER A 14 -7.88 7.84 -2.21
CA SER A 14 -6.94 8.63 -1.43
C SER A 14 -6.73 10.02 -2.02
N ILE A 15 -6.46 10.14 -3.32
CA ILE A 15 -6.25 11.44 -3.96
C ILE A 15 -7.50 12.31 -3.83
N ALA A 16 -8.69 11.75 -4.09
CA ALA A 16 -9.95 12.49 -4.01
C ALA A 16 -10.19 13.08 -2.61
N THR A 17 -9.91 12.31 -1.56
CA THR A 17 -10.09 12.75 -0.16
C THR A 17 -8.98 13.66 0.36
N LEU A 18 -7.73 13.49 -0.09
CA LEU A 18 -6.63 14.37 0.28
C LEU A 18 -6.84 15.82 -0.21
N ARG A 19 -7.58 16.02 -1.30
CA ARG A 19 -7.88 17.34 -1.89
C ARG A 19 -8.91 18.16 -1.11
N THR A 20 -9.76 17.54 -0.30
CA THR A 20 -10.90 18.24 0.33
C THR A 20 -10.59 18.86 1.69
N ASN A 21 -9.46 18.51 2.32
CA ASN A 21 -9.10 18.93 3.68
C ASN A 21 -10.20 18.74 4.75
N ASN A 22 -11.17 17.85 4.51
CA ASN A 22 -12.29 17.60 5.40
C ASN A 22 -12.10 16.28 6.17
N ASN A 23 -11.99 16.37 7.49
CA ASN A 23 -11.73 15.22 8.37
C ASN A 23 -12.81 14.14 8.28
N TRP A 24 -14.07 14.53 8.08
CA TRP A 24 -15.19 13.59 7.99
C TRP A 24 -15.12 12.73 6.74
N LEU A 25 -14.74 13.31 5.60
CA LEU A 25 -14.53 12.55 4.37
C LEU A 25 -13.35 11.58 4.49
N MET A 26 -12.29 11.95 5.21
CA MET A 26 -11.16 11.06 5.46
C MET A 26 -11.56 9.87 6.34
N LEU A 27 -12.32 10.11 7.42
CA LEU A 27 -12.82 9.04 8.28
C LEU A 27 -13.77 8.10 7.53
N LEU A 28 -14.67 8.64 6.70
CA LEU A 28 -15.53 7.84 5.83
C LEU A 28 -14.71 6.98 4.86
N ALA A 29 -13.69 7.54 4.21
CA ALA A 29 -12.83 6.78 3.31
C ALA A 29 -12.09 5.64 4.02
N ILE A 30 -11.58 5.89 5.23
CA ILE A 30 -10.97 4.84 6.07
C ILE A 30 -11.99 3.73 6.35
N LEU A 31 -13.21 4.09 6.74
CA LEU A 31 -14.27 3.12 7.01
C LEU A 31 -14.64 2.30 5.77
N ILE A 32 -14.72 2.93 4.60
CA ILE A 32 -14.96 2.26 3.32
C ILE A 32 -13.83 1.27 2.99
N PHE A 33 -12.56 1.67 3.16
CA PHE A 33 -11.42 0.76 2.96
C PHE A 33 -11.54 -0.47 3.86
N VAL A 34 -11.83 -0.27 5.14
CA VAL A 34 -12.03 -1.35 6.11
C VAL A 34 -13.16 -2.27 5.66
N ILE A 35 -14.35 -1.75 5.34
CA ILE A 35 -15.51 -2.55 4.93
C ILE A 35 -15.22 -3.35 3.65
N VAL A 36 -14.66 -2.71 2.63
CA VAL A 36 -14.35 -3.36 1.34
C VAL A 36 -13.34 -4.48 1.54
N VAL A 37 -12.29 -4.26 2.32
CA VAL A 37 -11.27 -5.29 2.61
C VAL A 37 -11.88 -6.45 3.39
N PHE A 38 -12.67 -6.20 4.44
CA PHE A 38 -13.29 -7.27 5.23
C PHE A 38 -14.25 -8.13 4.40
N LYS A 39 -15.04 -7.53 3.52
CA LYS A 39 -15.99 -8.28 2.67
C LYS A 39 -15.34 -9.02 1.51
N ARG A 40 -14.18 -8.57 1.02
CA ARG A 40 -13.62 -9.03 -0.26
C ARG A 40 -12.23 -9.64 -0.18
N ARG A 41 -11.63 -9.65 1.01
CA ARG A 41 -10.36 -10.32 1.21
C ARG A 41 -10.48 -11.78 0.79
N ASN A 42 -9.50 -12.22 0.01
CA ASN A 42 -9.34 -13.62 -0.32
C ASN A 42 -9.02 -14.39 0.98
N LEU A 43 -9.89 -15.34 1.37
CA LEU A 43 -9.80 -16.10 2.64
C LEU A 43 -8.45 -16.82 2.82
N GLN A 44 -7.75 -17.07 1.71
CA GLN A 44 -6.47 -17.79 1.67
C GLN A 44 -5.25 -16.91 2.02
N ALA A 45 -5.35 -15.57 1.94
CA ALA A 45 -4.24 -14.68 2.28
C ALA A 45 -4.21 -14.39 3.80
N PRO A 46 -3.07 -14.51 4.50
CA PRO A 46 -3.02 -14.29 5.95
C PRO A 46 -3.45 -12.87 6.33
N LEU A 47 -4.28 -12.77 7.38
CA LEU A 47 -4.94 -11.54 7.88
C LEU A 47 -3.95 -10.42 8.28
N ASN A 48 -2.69 -10.80 8.45
CA ASN A 48 -1.66 -9.99 9.08
C ASN A 48 -1.26 -8.76 8.28
N ALA A 49 -1.33 -8.79 6.94
CA ALA A 49 -0.86 -7.67 6.11
C ALA A 49 -1.73 -6.41 6.28
N PHE A 50 -3.06 -6.55 6.23
CA PHE A 50 -3.96 -5.42 6.42
C PHE A 50 -4.01 -4.99 7.89
N ALA A 51 -4.02 -5.95 8.83
CA ALA A 51 -3.95 -5.63 10.25
C ALA A 51 -2.69 -4.82 10.60
N LEU A 52 -1.54 -5.19 10.03
CA LEU A 52 -0.29 -4.45 10.18
C LEU A 52 -0.40 -3.04 9.59
N SER A 53 -1.07 -2.86 8.44
CA SER A 53 -1.28 -1.52 7.88
C SER A 53 -2.11 -0.62 8.79
N ILE A 54 -3.16 -1.16 9.44
CA ILE A 54 -3.97 -0.43 10.42
C ILE A 54 -3.14 -0.12 11.67
N GLN A 55 -2.39 -1.10 12.19
CA GLN A 55 -1.51 -0.89 13.34
C GLN A 55 -0.48 0.21 13.06
N LEU A 56 0.18 0.18 11.91
CA LEU A 56 1.11 1.23 11.49
C LEU A 56 0.42 2.58 11.34
N ALA A 57 -0.80 2.63 10.78
CA ALA A 57 -1.55 3.87 10.63
C ALA A 57 -1.92 4.47 12.00
N VAL A 58 -2.40 3.67 12.94
CA VAL A 58 -2.75 4.11 14.31
C VAL A 58 -1.50 4.57 15.05
N VAL A 59 -0.41 3.80 15.00
CA VAL A 59 0.86 4.19 15.63
C VAL A 59 1.38 5.49 15.03
N ALA A 60 1.37 5.63 13.70
CA ALA A 60 1.79 6.85 13.02
C ALA A 60 0.90 8.04 13.37
N LEU A 61 -0.42 7.84 13.49
CA LEU A 61 -1.37 8.87 13.92
C LEU A 61 -1.03 9.36 15.33
N ILE A 62 -0.86 8.45 16.29
CA ILE A 62 -0.57 8.80 17.69
C ILE A 62 0.76 9.54 17.78
N ILE A 63 1.81 9.01 17.17
CA ILE A 63 3.14 9.62 17.16
C ILE A 63 3.07 11.02 16.55
N ARG A 64 2.41 11.16 15.38
CA ARG A 64 2.32 12.45 14.69
C ARG A 64 1.42 13.44 15.43
N LEU A 65 0.37 12.98 16.11
CA LEU A 65 -0.48 13.84 16.92
C LEU A 65 0.27 14.33 18.15
N PHE A 66 1.05 13.47 18.80
CA PHE A 66 1.91 13.83 19.92
C PHE A 66 2.98 14.85 19.52
N PHE A 67 3.83 14.48 18.55
CA PHE A 67 4.92 15.36 18.11
C PHE A 67 4.43 16.59 17.37
N GLY A 68 3.38 16.49 16.57
CA GLY A 68 2.81 17.64 15.86
C GLY A 68 2.16 18.65 16.80
N THR A 69 1.61 18.21 17.94
CA THR A 69 1.05 19.12 18.94
C THR A 69 2.14 19.77 19.79
N ILE A 70 3.19 19.03 20.16
CA ILE A 70 4.27 19.53 21.04
C ILE A 70 5.32 20.33 20.27
N ILE A 71 5.60 19.95 19.04
CA ILE A 71 6.64 20.55 18.19
C ILE A 71 5.96 21.27 17.04
N GLY A 72 6.22 22.56 16.91
CA GLY A 72 5.71 23.30 15.78
C GLY A 72 5.76 24.80 15.91
N THR A 73 5.14 25.43 14.92
CA THR A 73 4.88 26.86 14.90
C THR A 73 3.60 27.15 15.70
N PRO A 74 3.60 28.22 16.52
CA PRO A 74 2.39 28.62 17.22
C PRO A 74 1.34 29.06 16.21
N LEU A 75 0.15 28.45 16.27
CA LEU A 75 -1.02 28.91 15.54
C LEU A 75 -1.85 29.80 16.48
N PRO A 76 -2.16 31.05 16.09
CA PRO A 76 -3.01 31.92 16.90
C PRO A 76 -4.40 31.28 17.04
N GLY A 77 -4.96 31.35 18.24
CA GLY A 77 -6.22 30.67 18.54
C GLY A 77 -6.50 30.53 20.02
N THR A 78 -7.45 29.67 20.37
CA THR A 78 -7.82 29.42 21.77
C THR A 78 -6.81 28.48 22.44
N VAL A 79 -6.14 28.97 23.48
CA VAL A 79 -5.13 28.21 24.22
C VAL A 79 -5.84 27.24 25.18
N LEU A 80 -5.51 25.96 25.07
CA LEU A 80 -6.04 24.91 25.94
C LEU A 80 -5.05 24.57 27.06
N ILE A 81 -3.76 24.45 26.73
CA ILE A 81 -2.71 24.02 27.65
C ILE A 81 -1.43 24.79 27.32
N SER A 82 -0.80 25.40 28.33
CA SER A 82 0.50 26.05 28.19
C SER A 82 1.60 25.17 28.75
N LEU A 83 2.50 24.69 27.88
CA LEU A 83 3.70 23.95 28.27
C LEU A 83 4.90 24.90 28.42
N PRO A 84 5.84 24.62 29.35
CA PRO A 84 7.07 25.39 29.46
C PRO A 84 7.85 25.32 28.15
N GLN A 85 8.31 26.47 27.67
CA GLN A 85 9.05 26.58 26.42
C GLN A 85 10.54 26.30 26.67
N LEU A 86 11.12 25.42 25.86
CA LEU A 86 12.57 25.22 25.86
C LEU A 86 13.23 26.32 25.02
N PRO A 87 14.23 27.05 25.55
CA PRO A 87 14.98 28.01 24.76
C PRO A 87 15.73 27.27 23.65
N MET A 88 15.42 27.61 22.40
CA MET A 88 16.07 27.02 21.23
C MET A 88 17.31 27.83 20.85
N PRO A 89 18.35 27.17 20.29
CA PRO A 89 19.50 27.86 19.73
C PRO A 89 19.10 28.80 18.58
N ASP A 90 19.87 29.87 18.37
CA ASP A 90 19.61 30.91 17.36
C ASP A 90 19.58 30.39 15.90
N TRP A 91 20.04 29.18 15.62
CA TRP A 91 19.96 28.55 14.29
C TRP A 91 18.60 27.86 14.02
N LEU A 92 17.79 27.65 15.06
CA LEU A 92 16.49 26.96 15.04
C LEU A 92 15.31 27.94 15.13
N VAL A 93 15.44 29.10 14.47
CA VAL A 93 14.40 30.14 14.46
C VAL A 93 13.12 29.61 13.83
N GLY A 94 12.01 29.69 14.57
CA GLY A 94 10.67 29.35 14.08
C GLY A 94 10.14 27.98 14.51
N ILE A 95 10.97 27.12 15.10
CA ILE A 95 10.51 25.85 15.69
C ILE A 95 10.52 26.00 17.21
N ARG A 96 9.37 25.77 17.86
CA ARG A 96 9.27 25.69 19.31
C ARG A 96 9.02 24.25 19.73
N ILE A 97 9.66 23.83 20.82
CA ILE A 97 9.30 22.61 21.53
C ILE A 97 8.57 23.05 22.80
N GLY A 98 7.32 22.65 22.93
CA GLY A 98 6.40 23.11 23.97
C GLY A 98 5.72 24.43 23.61
N GLY A 99 5.28 25.16 24.64
CA GLY A 99 4.47 26.38 24.49
C GLY A 99 2.96 26.12 24.50
N ASP A 100 2.21 27.10 24.00
CA ASP A 100 0.75 27.08 24.04
C ASP A 100 0.18 26.11 23.00
N ILE A 101 -0.50 25.07 23.47
CA ILE A 101 -1.29 24.16 22.66
C ILE A 101 -2.64 24.81 22.40
N THR A 102 -2.87 25.21 21.16
CA THR A 102 -4.15 25.78 20.72
C THR A 102 -5.09 24.74 20.11
N SER A 103 -6.39 24.98 20.20
CA SER A 103 -7.40 24.09 19.60
C SER A 103 -7.23 23.95 18.07
N GLU A 104 -6.79 25.03 17.43
CA GLU A 104 -6.52 25.18 16.00
C GLU A 104 -5.28 24.37 15.60
N ARG A 105 -4.27 24.33 16.48
CA ARG A 105 -3.10 23.46 16.30
C ARG A 105 -3.50 21.98 16.35
N ILE A 106 -4.30 21.58 17.34
CA ILE A 106 -4.78 20.19 17.45
C ILE A 106 -5.59 19.82 16.19
N GLY A 107 -6.49 20.70 15.75
CA GLY A 107 -7.32 20.47 14.56
C GLY A 107 -6.51 20.33 13.27
N SER A 108 -5.49 21.17 13.07
CA SER A 108 -4.60 21.09 11.90
C SER A 108 -3.73 19.83 11.91
N VAL A 109 -3.11 19.52 13.05
CA VAL A 109 -2.29 18.31 13.24
C VAL A 109 -3.12 17.04 13.08
N LEU A 110 -4.36 17.04 13.57
CA LEU A 110 -5.29 15.92 13.39
C LEU A 110 -5.60 15.70 11.91
N THR A 111 -5.91 16.76 11.17
CA THR A 111 -6.16 16.70 9.72
C THR A 111 -4.96 16.11 8.99
N GLU A 112 -3.75 16.57 9.27
CA GLU A 112 -2.53 16.02 8.67
C GLU A 112 -2.24 14.57 9.04
N SER A 113 -2.52 14.20 10.30
CA SER A 113 -2.31 12.84 10.80
C SER A 113 -3.30 11.85 10.18
N LEU A 114 -4.55 12.28 9.97
CA LEU A 114 -5.56 11.52 9.24
C LEU A 114 -5.14 11.30 7.77
N LYS A 115 -4.59 12.31 7.09
CA LYS A 115 -4.07 12.16 5.72
C LYS A 115 -2.99 11.08 5.63
N PHE A 116 -2.04 11.09 6.57
CA PHE A 116 -0.96 10.10 6.59
C PHE A 116 -1.49 8.68 6.86
N SER A 117 -2.42 8.56 7.83
CA SER A 117 -3.07 7.29 8.17
C SER A 117 -3.87 6.72 7.01
N LEU A 118 -4.61 7.58 6.30
CA LEU A 118 -5.38 7.21 5.12
C LEU A 118 -4.50 6.64 4.01
N ILE A 119 -3.33 7.23 3.76
CA ILE A 119 -2.39 6.73 2.75
C ILE A 119 -1.92 5.32 3.15
N LEU A 120 -1.51 5.11 4.40
CA LEU A 120 -1.08 3.80 4.89
C LEU A 120 -2.18 2.73 4.75
N ILE A 121 -3.42 3.07 5.13
CA ILE A 121 -4.57 2.16 5.03
C ILE A 121 -4.92 1.88 3.57
N SER A 122 -4.83 2.87 2.67
CA SER A 122 -5.08 2.71 1.24
C SER A 122 -4.10 1.73 0.60
N PHE A 123 -2.80 1.87 0.89
CA PHE A 123 -1.78 0.91 0.45
C PHE A 123 -2.02 -0.48 1.04
N GLY A 124 -2.39 -0.57 2.32
CA GLY A 124 -2.79 -1.83 2.96
C GLY A 124 -3.99 -2.50 2.29
N ALA A 125 -5.01 -1.71 1.92
CA ALA A 125 -6.19 -2.21 1.23
C ALA A 125 -5.85 -2.71 -0.18
N ALA A 126 -5.10 -1.94 -0.96
CA ALA A 126 -4.69 -2.30 -2.31
C ALA A 126 -3.87 -3.60 -2.33
N THR A 127 -2.91 -3.75 -1.42
CA THR A 127 -2.06 -4.94 -1.29
C THR A 127 -2.83 -6.17 -0.79
N CYS A 128 -3.84 -5.99 0.06
CA CYS A 128 -4.68 -7.09 0.53
C CYS A 128 -5.68 -7.59 -0.53
N LEU A 129 -6.14 -6.69 -1.41
CA LEU A 129 -7.13 -6.99 -2.45
C LEU A 129 -6.51 -7.45 -3.77
N SER A 130 -5.19 -7.31 -3.92
CA SER A 130 -4.46 -7.60 -5.18
C SER A 130 -3.40 -8.67 -4.99
N SER A 131 -3.14 -9.48 -6.02
CA SER A 131 -1.99 -10.37 -6.03
C SER A 131 -0.78 -9.70 -6.72
N PRO A 132 0.43 -9.75 -6.14
CA PRO A 132 1.62 -9.14 -6.75
C PRO A 132 1.92 -9.69 -8.15
N ILE A 133 1.65 -10.98 -8.35
CA ILE A 133 1.90 -11.70 -9.59
C ILE A 133 0.96 -11.22 -10.72
N GLU A 134 -0.30 -10.90 -10.40
CA GLU A 134 -1.24 -10.35 -11.38
C GLU A 134 -0.84 -8.97 -11.87
N ILE A 135 -0.29 -8.13 -10.98
CA ILE A 135 0.20 -6.79 -11.34
C ILE A 135 1.34 -6.91 -12.37
N ILE A 136 2.27 -7.83 -12.13
CA ILE A 136 3.39 -8.10 -13.07
C ILE A 136 2.86 -8.58 -14.42
N LYS A 137 1.84 -9.44 -14.44
CA LYS A 137 1.21 -9.93 -15.68
C LYS A 137 0.48 -8.84 -16.46
N ALA A 138 0.02 -7.80 -15.76
CA ALA A 138 -0.71 -6.69 -16.37
C ALA A 138 0.21 -5.64 -17.03
N ILE A 139 1.53 -5.79 -16.90
CA ILE A 139 2.53 -4.97 -17.61
C ILE A 139 2.32 -5.09 -19.13
N SER A 140 2.49 -3.95 -19.81
CA SER A 140 2.33 -3.80 -21.27
C SER A 140 3.19 -4.79 -22.06
N SER A 141 2.70 -5.19 -23.24
CA SER A 141 3.40 -6.08 -24.17
C SER A 141 4.79 -5.57 -24.58
N ARG A 142 5.01 -4.25 -24.56
CA ARG A 142 6.31 -3.64 -24.88
C ARG A 142 7.40 -4.00 -23.85
N LEU A 143 6.99 -4.26 -22.60
CA LEU A 143 7.87 -4.59 -21.48
C LEU A 143 7.78 -6.08 -21.11
N TYR A 144 7.44 -6.94 -22.08
CA TYR A 144 7.24 -8.37 -21.84
C TYR A 144 8.45 -9.05 -21.19
N PHE A 145 9.66 -8.83 -21.70
CA PHE A 145 10.87 -9.41 -21.12
C PHE A 145 11.12 -8.93 -19.69
N PHE A 146 10.90 -7.65 -19.42
CA PHE A 146 11.01 -7.10 -18.07
C PHE A 146 9.98 -7.74 -17.12
N ALA A 147 8.73 -7.89 -17.57
CA ALA A 147 7.68 -8.53 -16.79
C ALA A 147 8.00 -9.99 -16.47
N ILE A 148 8.56 -10.75 -17.43
CA ILE A 148 8.96 -12.14 -17.20
C ILE A 148 10.13 -12.24 -16.24
N THR A 149 11.16 -11.42 -16.39
CA THR A 149 12.29 -11.41 -15.46
C THR A 149 11.81 -11.14 -14.04
N LEU A 150 10.92 -10.16 -13.86
CA LEU A 150 10.32 -9.84 -12.56
C LEU A 150 9.44 -10.98 -12.02
N LEU A 151 8.68 -11.64 -12.90
CA LEU A 151 7.86 -12.80 -12.52
C LEU A 151 8.71 -13.97 -12.04
N ILE A 152 9.78 -14.31 -12.76
CA ILE A 152 10.74 -15.36 -12.39
C ILE A 152 11.44 -14.98 -11.09
N ALA A 153 11.92 -13.74 -10.96
CA ALA A 153 12.55 -13.29 -9.72
C ALA A 153 11.58 -13.44 -8.54
N THR A 154 10.33 -13.02 -8.70
CA THR A 154 9.29 -13.10 -7.66
C THR A 154 8.95 -14.54 -7.29
N SER A 155 8.92 -15.47 -8.25
CA SER A 155 8.65 -16.89 -7.98
C SER A 155 9.82 -17.62 -7.31
N VAL A 156 11.05 -17.17 -7.54
CA VAL A 156 12.27 -17.74 -6.94
C VAL A 156 12.54 -17.20 -5.53
N LEU A 157 12.06 -16.01 -5.18
CA LEU A 157 12.18 -15.42 -3.83
C LEU A 157 11.89 -16.40 -2.67
N PRO A 158 10.74 -17.11 -2.62
CA PRO A 158 10.48 -18.06 -1.53
C PRO A 158 11.54 -19.16 -1.45
N GLN A 159 12.05 -19.63 -2.59
CA GLN A 159 13.08 -20.66 -2.62
C GLN A 159 14.41 -20.15 -2.03
N ILE A 160 14.78 -18.89 -2.29
CA ILE A 160 15.97 -18.26 -1.67
C ILE A 160 15.81 -18.20 -0.15
N VAL A 161 14.62 -17.85 0.34
CA VAL A 161 14.32 -17.85 1.79
C VAL A 161 14.49 -19.24 2.40
N PHE A 162 14.01 -20.30 1.72
CA PHE A 162 14.21 -21.68 2.18
C PHE A 162 15.69 -22.09 2.16
N SER A 163 16.41 -21.73 1.11
CA SER A 163 17.86 -21.97 0.98
C SER A 163 18.62 -21.32 2.14
N TYR A 164 18.33 -20.05 2.41
CA TYR A 164 18.90 -19.29 3.53
C TYR A 164 18.61 -19.95 4.88
N LYS A 165 17.35 -20.34 5.14
CA LYS A 165 16.97 -21.04 6.38
C LYS A 165 17.70 -22.38 6.53
N ARG A 166 17.85 -23.14 5.43
CA ARG A 166 18.58 -24.42 5.39
C ARG A 166 20.05 -24.24 5.74
N VAL A 167 20.70 -23.23 5.17
CA VAL A 167 22.10 -22.91 5.46
C VAL A 167 22.27 -22.48 6.92
N ILE A 168 21.38 -21.66 7.46
CA ILE A 168 21.40 -21.30 8.88
C ILE A 168 21.24 -22.52 9.78
N ALA A 169 20.30 -23.43 9.46
CA ALA A 169 20.09 -24.65 10.23
C ALA A 169 21.34 -25.53 10.21
N ALA A 170 21.95 -25.76 9.04
CA ALA A 170 23.19 -26.52 8.91
C ALA A 170 24.36 -25.89 9.70
N ARG A 171 24.45 -24.55 9.73
CA ARG A 171 25.45 -23.84 10.53
C ARG A 171 25.24 -24.05 12.03
N ARG A 172 23.99 -23.98 12.50
CA ARG A 172 23.65 -24.26 13.90
C ARG A 172 24.04 -25.68 14.30
N MET A 173 23.82 -26.67 13.43
CA MET A 173 24.25 -28.06 13.66
C MET A 173 25.77 -28.21 13.76
N ARG A 174 26.54 -27.32 13.12
CA ARG A 174 28.01 -27.28 13.21
C ARG A 174 28.53 -26.45 14.40
N GLY A 175 27.67 -26.10 15.36
CA GLY A 175 28.04 -25.31 16.56
C GLY A 175 28.29 -23.82 16.29
N MET A 176 28.02 -23.33 15.07
CA MET A 176 28.22 -21.92 14.71
C MET A 176 27.00 -21.08 15.10
N HIS A 177 26.96 -20.60 16.35
CA HIS A 177 25.82 -19.82 16.87
C HIS A 177 25.87 -18.31 16.59
N LYS A 178 27.07 -17.71 16.44
CA LYS A 178 27.20 -16.25 16.29
C LYS A 178 27.08 -15.81 14.82
N LEU A 179 26.10 -14.95 14.55
CA LEU A 179 26.02 -14.15 13.33
C LEU A 179 26.95 -12.95 13.50
N ASN A 180 28.20 -13.08 13.06
CA ASN A 180 29.11 -11.95 12.97
C ASN A 180 28.99 -11.32 11.57
N ILE A 181 28.99 -9.99 11.45
CA ILE A 181 28.95 -9.28 10.15
C ILE A 181 30.06 -9.81 9.22
N PHE A 182 31.23 -10.07 9.78
CA PHE A 182 32.40 -10.61 9.06
C PHE A 182 32.22 -12.06 8.57
N ASN A 183 31.31 -12.84 9.17
CA ASN A 183 31.06 -14.23 8.80
C ASN A 183 29.87 -14.42 7.85
N PHE A 184 29.30 -13.33 7.31
CA PHE A 184 28.15 -13.39 6.40
C PHE A 184 28.47 -14.16 5.09
N ARG A 185 29.74 -14.15 4.65
CA ARG A 185 30.21 -14.92 3.47
C ARG A 185 29.87 -16.41 3.58
N THR A 186 29.93 -16.99 4.78
CA THR A 186 29.59 -18.42 5.00
C THR A 186 28.12 -18.76 4.77
N ILE A 187 27.23 -17.75 4.75
CA ILE A 187 25.83 -17.92 4.39
C ILE A 187 25.59 -17.56 2.92
N ILE A 188 26.15 -16.44 2.45
CA ILE A 188 25.88 -15.96 1.09
C ILE A 188 26.45 -16.92 0.04
N THR A 189 27.70 -17.38 0.19
CA THR A 189 28.37 -18.19 -0.83
C THR A 189 27.55 -19.43 -1.22
N PRO A 190 27.10 -20.30 -0.28
CA PRO A 190 26.28 -21.46 -0.67
C PRO A 190 24.91 -21.07 -1.23
N VAL A 191 24.30 -19.97 -0.76
CA VAL A 191 23.02 -19.51 -1.30
C VAL A 191 23.17 -18.97 -2.73
N LEU A 192 24.27 -18.27 -3.03
CA LEU A 192 24.57 -17.80 -4.38
C LEU A 192 24.91 -18.96 -5.31
N GLU A 193 25.69 -19.94 -4.85
CA GLU A 193 25.99 -21.16 -5.60
C GLU A 193 24.70 -21.90 -5.97
N GLU A 194 23.82 -22.18 -4.98
CA GLU A 194 22.52 -22.82 -5.21
C GLU A 194 21.62 -21.96 -6.13
N SER A 195 21.76 -20.63 -6.11
CA SER A 195 20.97 -19.73 -6.99
C SER A 195 21.52 -19.69 -8.42
N LEU A 196 22.84 -19.76 -8.60
CA LEU A 196 23.51 -19.82 -9.91
C LEU A 196 23.21 -21.13 -10.62
N GLU A 197 23.32 -22.26 -9.91
CA GLU A 197 22.96 -23.59 -10.44
C GLU A 197 21.50 -23.61 -10.91
N ARG A 198 20.56 -23.14 -10.08
CA ARG A 198 19.15 -23.01 -10.46
C ARG A 198 18.89 -22.08 -11.65
N ALA A 199 19.67 -21.00 -11.79
CA ALA A 199 19.53 -20.10 -12.93
C ALA A 199 19.98 -20.78 -14.24
N ILE A 200 21.06 -21.57 -14.19
CA ILE A 200 21.54 -22.38 -15.32
C ILE A 200 20.50 -23.43 -15.70
N ASP A 201 19.97 -24.18 -14.72
CA ASP A 201 18.92 -25.19 -14.94
C ASP A 201 17.63 -24.58 -15.52
N LEU A 202 17.21 -23.43 -14.99
CA LEU A 202 16.03 -22.73 -15.51
C LEU A 202 16.28 -22.26 -16.94
N SER A 203 17.47 -21.75 -17.25
CA SER A 203 17.81 -21.27 -18.59
C SER A 203 17.80 -22.39 -19.63
N SER A 204 18.39 -23.55 -19.31
CA SER A 204 18.40 -24.72 -20.19
C SER A 204 16.98 -25.28 -20.40
N ALA A 205 16.17 -25.31 -19.34
CA ALA A 205 14.77 -25.70 -19.43
C ALA A 205 13.92 -24.72 -20.25
N MET A 206 14.22 -23.42 -20.20
CA MET A 206 13.55 -22.40 -21.01
C MET A 206 13.92 -22.52 -22.50
N GLU A 207 15.20 -22.74 -22.80
CA GLU A 207 15.68 -22.95 -24.17
C GLU A 207 15.10 -24.23 -24.79
N SER A 208 15.09 -25.34 -24.06
CA SER A 208 14.50 -26.61 -24.51
C SER A 208 13.00 -26.49 -24.83
N ARG A 209 12.27 -25.60 -24.13
CA ARG A 209 10.86 -25.29 -24.40
C ARG A 209 10.66 -24.25 -25.52
N GLY A 210 11.72 -23.79 -26.17
CA GLY A 210 11.66 -22.80 -27.25
C GLY A 210 11.34 -21.37 -26.79
N PHE A 211 11.67 -21.02 -25.53
CA PHE A 211 11.47 -19.66 -25.04
C PHE A 211 12.28 -18.66 -25.87
N GLY A 212 11.65 -17.57 -26.32
CA GLY A 212 12.30 -16.55 -27.16
C GLY A 212 12.27 -16.82 -28.66
N TYR A 213 11.83 -18.01 -29.11
CA TYR A 213 11.71 -18.32 -30.54
C TYR A 213 10.64 -17.46 -31.25
N HIS A 214 9.51 -17.21 -30.59
CA HIS A 214 8.42 -16.39 -31.14
C HIS A 214 8.49 -14.93 -30.68
N LYS A 215 8.46 -13.99 -31.63
CA LYS A 215 8.41 -12.53 -31.34
C LYS A 215 7.13 -12.09 -30.61
N LYS A 216 6.04 -12.85 -30.74
CA LYS A 216 4.73 -12.58 -30.12
C LYS A 216 4.19 -13.86 -29.45
N PRO A 217 4.66 -14.19 -28.24
CA PRO A 217 4.17 -15.39 -27.54
C PRO A 217 2.70 -15.23 -27.13
N THR A 218 1.95 -16.33 -27.20
CA THR A 218 0.57 -16.38 -26.71
C THR A 218 0.56 -16.43 -25.17
N ARG A 219 -0.48 -15.86 -24.56
CA ARG A 219 -0.66 -15.86 -23.09
C ARG A 219 -1.63 -16.97 -22.70
N TYR A 220 -1.18 -17.93 -21.88
CA TYR A 220 -2.01 -19.05 -21.41
C TYR A 220 -3.22 -18.60 -20.58
N ARG A 221 -3.07 -17.55 -19.76
CA ARG A 221 -4.16 -16.95 -18.97
C ARG A 221 -4.11 -15.43 -19.08
N PRO A 222 -4.70 -14.84 -20.13
CA PRO A 222 -4.74 -13.39 -20.27
C PRO A 222 -5.69 -12.79 -19.24
N GLU A 223 -5.21 -11.80 -18.48
CA GLU A 223 -6.08 -10.94 -17.67
C GLU A 223 -6.92 -10.10 -18.63
N LYS A 224 -8.21 -10.40 -18.73
CA LYS A 224 -9.16 -9.63 -19.56
C LYS A 224 -9.75 -8.52 -18.69
N PHE A 225 -9.72 -7.29 -19.18
CA PHE A 225 -10.47 -6.19 -18.56
C PHE A 225 -11.96 -6.49 -18.66
N SER A 226 -12.61 -6.64 -17.51
CA SER A 226 -14.06 -6.85 -17.44
C SER A 226 -14.80 -5.51 -17.55
N GLN A 227 -16.09 -5.54 -17.93
CA GLN A 227 -16.96 -4.37 -17.86
C GLN A 227 -17.03 -3.78 -16.45
N SER A 228 -16.98 -4.64 -15.42
CA SER A 228 -16.90 -4.21 -14.02
C SER A 228 -15.63 -3.41 -13.72
N ASP A 229 -14.49 -3.77 -14.31
CA ASP A 229 -13.24 -3.02 -14.15
C ASP A 229 -13.34 -1.64 -14.82
N LEU A 230 -13.94 -1.58 -16.01
CA LEU A 230 -14.14 -0.34 -16.76
C LEU A 230 -15.03 0.64 -15.98
N ILE A 231 -16.16 0.17 -15.43
CA ILE A 231 -17.06 1.01 -14.61
C ILE A 231 -16.31 1.57 -13.39
N VAL A 232 -15.56 0.73 -12.66
CA VAL A 232 -14.79 1.19 -11.49
C VAL A 232 -13.73 2.21 -11.90
N THR A 233 -13.02 2.03 -13.01
CA THR A 233 -12.04 3.02 -13.48
C THR A 233 -12.66 4.37 -13.86
N ILE A 234 -13.85 4.37 -14.46
CA ILE A 234 -14.59 5.62 -14.75
C ILE A 234 -14.99 6.31 -13.44
N ILE A 235 -15.51 5.54 -12.48
CA ILE A 235 -15.88 6.06 -11.15
C ILE A 235 -14.66 6.68 -10.45
N CYS A 236 -13.47 6.07 -10.56
CA CYS A 236 -12.24 6.64 -10.04
C CYS A 236 -11.94 8.03 -10.63
N GLY A 237 -11.99 8.15 -11.96
CA GLY A 237 -11.81 9.43 -12.65
C GLY A 237 -12.82 10.49 -12.17
N TYR A 238 -14.08 10.11 -12.04
CA TYR A 238 -15.13 10.99 -11.52
C TYR A 238 -14.83 11.45 -10.08
N LEU A 239 -14.46 10.54 -9.18
CA LEU A 239 -14.15 10.85 -7.79
C LEU A 239 -13.00 11.85 -7.65
N ILE A 240 -11.94 11.73 -8.45
CA ILE A 240 -10.79 12.65 -8.40
C ILE A 240 -11.18 14.07 -8.84
N ILE A 241 -12.00 14.18 -9.90
CA ILE A 241 -12.32 15.45 -10.55
C ILE A 241 -13.45 16.18 -9.84
N PHE A 242 -14.55 15.50 -9.55
CA PHE A 242 -15.81 16.12 -9.14
C PHE A 242 -15.95 16.32 -7.62
N ILE A 243 -15.24 15.57 -6.78
CA ILE A 243 -15.43 15.71 -5.32
C ILE A 243 -15.02 17.08 -4.78
N PRO A 244 -13.86 17.65 -5.16
CA PRO A 244 -13.48 18.98 -4.69
C PRO A 244 -14.47 20.07 -5.12
N THR A 245 -15.02 19.96 -6.33
CA THR A 245 -15.98 20.95 -6.86
C THR A 245 -17.36 20.80 -6.23
N LEU A 246 -17.84 19.58 -6.03
CA LEU A 246 -19.13 19.32 -5.39
C LEU A 246 -19.18 19.78 -3.94
N LEU A 247 -18.03 19.77 -3.23
CA LEU A 247 -17.98 20.17 -1.83
C LEU A 247 -18.19 21.67 -1.66
N VAL A 248 -17.71 22.47 -2.61
CA VAL A 248 -17.93 23.92 -2.66
C VAL A 248 -19.37 24.25 -3.05
N SER A 249 -19.98 23.49 -3.96
CA SER A 249 -21.30 23.80 -4.54
C SER A 249 -22.48 23.34 -3.68
N ASN A 250 -22.46 22.10 -3.19
CA ASN A 250 -23.68 21.42 -2.69
C ASN A 250 -23.62 21.08 -1.19
N GLY A 251 -22.58 21.54 -0.50
CA GLY A 251 -22.34 21.28 0.92
C GLY A 251 -21.78 19.88 1.23
N TRP A 252 -21.33 19.71 2.46
CA TRP A 252 -20.61 18.51 2.91
C TRP A 252 -21.45 17.24 3.01
N LEU A 253 -22.75 17.32 3.35
CA LEU A 253 -23.61 16.13 3.52
C LEU A 253 -23.91 15.45 2.18
N PHE A 254 -24.25 16.24 1.17
CA PHE A 254 -24.54 15.72 -0.17
C PHE A 254 -23.30 15.05 -0.77
N THR A 255 -22.13 15.66 -0.60
CA THR A 255 -20.86 15.08 -1.04
C THR A 255 -20.49 13.80 -0.31
N CYS A 256 -20.74 13.71 1.00
CA CYS A 256 -20.51 12.47 1.75
C CYS A 256 -21.40 11.32 1.24
N CYS A 257 -22.68 11.57 1.00
CA CYS A 257 -23.61 10.55 0.51
C CYS A 257 -23.18 10.02 -0.86
N LEU A 258 -22.88 10.93 -1.78
CA LEU A 258 -22.44 10.60 -3.13
C LEU A 258 -21.07 9.89 -3.11
N PHE A 259 -20.15 10.31 -2.25
CA PHE A 259 -18.87 9.64 -2.04
C PHE A 259 -19.03 8.20 -1.58
N ILE A 260 -19.92 7.92 -0.63
CA ILE A 260 -20.19 6.56 -0.14
C ILE A 260 -20.72 5.68 -1.28
N VAL A 261 -21.68 6.17 -2.06
CA VAL A 261 -22.28 5.39 -3.17
C VAL A 261 -21.22 4.99 -4.20
N PHE A 262 -20.41 5.95 -4.65
CA PHE A 262 -19.42 5.69 -5.70
C PHE A 262 -18.21 4.90 -5.18
N SER A 263 -17.77 5.14 -3.95
CA SER A 263 -16.66 4.40 -3.36
C SER A 263 -17.03 2.95 -3.00
N ALA A 264 -18.30 2.67 -2.70
CA ALA A 264 -18.80 1.32 -2.46
C ALA A 264 -19.16 0.55 -3.75
N ALA A 265 -19.08 1.16 -4.94
CA ALA A 265 -19.37 0.52 -6.21
C ALA A 265 -18.60 -0.79 -6.49
N PRO A 266 -17.31 -0.93 -6.10
CA PRO A 266 -16.62 -2.22 -6.19
C PRO A 266 -17.34 -3.34 -5.44
N LEU A 267 -18.06 -3.02 -4.37
CA LEU A 267 -18.79 -4.00 -3.56
C LEU A 267 -19.95 -4.63 -4.31
N MET A 268 -20.71 -3.82 -5.05
CA MET A 268 -21.88 -4.28 -5.79
C MET A 268 -21.49 -5.01 -7.08
N LEU A 269 -20.49 -4.50 -7.80
CA LEU A 269 -20.16 -4.95 -9.15
C LEU A 269 -19.52 -6.34 -9.23
N THR A 270 -19.05 -6.93 -8.12
CA THR A 270 -18.53 -8.30 -8.18
C THR A 270 -19.36 -9.35 -7.46
N GLU A 271 -20.38 -9.00 -6.68
CA GLU A 271 -21.33 -10.02 -6.18
C GLU A 271 -22.08 -10.66 -7.35
N GLN A 272 -22.42 -9.87 -8.38
CA GLN A 272 -23.01 -10.36 -9.63
C GLN A 272 -22.16 -11.39 -10.39
N ARG A 273 -20.85 -11.44 -10.14
CA ARG A 273 -19.96 -12.41 -10.81
C ARG A 273 -19.99 -13.78 -10.17
N VAL A 274 -20.30 -13.88 -8.88
CA VAL A 274 -20.41 -15.17 -8.16
C VAL A 274 -21.79 -15.79 -8.39
N ALA A 275 -22.83 -14.97 -8.62
CA ALA A 275 -24.17 -15.46 -8.92
C ALA A 275 -24.34 -15.98 -10.37
N ASN A 276 -23.46 -15.57 -11.29
CA ASN A 276 -23.55 -15.91 -12.73
C ASN A 276 -22.50 -16.96 -13.18
N THR A 277 -21.84 -17.63 -12.24
CA THR A 277 -20.91 -18.75 -12.50
C THR A 277 -21.38 -19.98 -11.75
#